data_AF-A0A9Q0NC99-F1
#
_entry.id   AF-A0A9Q0NC99-F1
#
_cell.length_a   1.000
_cell.length_b   1.000
_cell.length_c   1.000
_cell.angle_alpha   90.00
_cell.angle_beta   90.00
_cell.angle_gamma   90.00
#
_symmetry.space_group_name_H-M   'P 1'
#
loop_
_entity.id
_entity.type
_entity.pdbx_description
1 polymer ?
#
loop_
_entity_poly.entity_id
_entity_poly.type
_entity_poly.pdbx_seq_one_letter_code
_entity_poly.pdbx_strand_id
1 'polypeptide(L)'
;MFLTGNEPEPHMVCDEREELNCYMGRMATRLATIDLNVKTIRDKSQEDALHQVNSLIDSVITTKDRIAARQNCQHYLNCCSDGGSVERVTDKNFETALLGCALDDQKNIKKRLQALMTYLNKQIIAVE
;
A
#
# COMPACT_ATOMS: atom_id res chain seq x y z
N MET A 1 -4.46 -59.30 -28.28
CA MET A 1 -3.21 -58.58 -28.60
C MET A 1 -3.39 -57.16 -28.07
N PHE A 2 -3.00 -56.92 -26.82
CA PHE A 2 -3.16 -55.62 -26.17
C PHE A 2 -1.95 -54.76 -26.52
N LEU A 3 -2.22 -53.56 -27.07
CA LEU A 3 -1.21 -52.55 -27.34
C LEU A 3 -0.68 -52.04 -25.99
N THR A 4 0.50 -52.52 -25.57
CA THR A 4 1.23 -51.90 -24.47
C THR A 4 1.75 -50.56 -24.97
N GLY A 5 1.14 -49.47 -24.53
CA GLY A 5 1.68 -48.13 -24.73
C GLY A 5 3.09 -48.08 -24.16
N ASN A 6 4.02 -47.48 -24.90
CA ASN A 6 5.35 -47.17 -24.42
C ASN A 6 5.22 -46.18 -23.25
N GLU A 7 5.24 -46.68 -22.02
CA GLU A 7 5.45 -45.85 -20.84
C GLU A 7 6.91 -45.36 -20.89
N PRO A 8 7.15 -44.04 -20.79
CA PRO A 8 8.51 -43.52 -20.84
C PRO A 8 9.31 -44.05 -19.65
N GLU A 9 10.48 -44.62 -19.93
CA GLU A 9 11.41 -45.16 -18.94
C GLU A 9 11.73 -44.08 -17.87
N PRO A 10 11.74 -44.44 -16.58
CA PRO A 10 11.86 -43.49 -15.46
C PRO A 10 13.15 -42.65 -15.49
N HIS A 11 14.19 -43.12 -16.19
CA HIS A 11 15.43 -42.37 -16.40
C HIS A 11 15.24 -41.15 -17.31
N MET A 12 14.41 -41.26 -18.35
CA MET A 12 14.19 -40.22 -19.36
C MET A 12 13.36 -39.04 -18.80
N VAL A 13 12.39 -39.34 -17.93
CA VAL A 13 11.57 -38.33 -17.23
C VAL A 13 12.39 -37.53 -16.20
N CYS A 14 13.41 -38.14 -15.61
CA CYS A 14 14.34 -37.43 -14.72
C CYS A 14 15.20 -36.42 -15.49
N ASP A 15 15.70 -36.79 -16.67
CA ASP A 15 16.50 -35.92 -17.54
C ASP A 15 15.70 -34.69 -18.00
N GLU A 16 14.48 -34.89 -18.52
CA GLU A 16 13.63 -33.77 -18.97
C GLU A 16 13.31 -32.78 -17.84
N ARG A 17 13.09 -33.30 -16.64
CA ARG A 17 12.81 -32.49 -15.45
C ARG A 17 14.05 -31.71 -14.99
N GLU A 18 15.23 -32.31 -15.06
CA GLU A 18 16.48 -31.64 -14.72
C GLU A 18 16.81 -30.54 -15.74
N GLU A 19 16.62 -30.79 -17.03
CA GLU A 19 16.75 -29.79 -18.09
C GLU A 19 15.81 -28.60 -17.89
N LEU A 20 14.53 -28.87 -17.56
CA LEU A 20 13.54 -27.84 -17.29
C LEU A 20 13.94 -26.99 -16.07
N ASN A 21 14.42 -27.62 -15.00
CA ASN A 21 14.91 -26.91 -13.81
C ASN A 21 16.13 -26.04 -14.13
N CYS A 22 17.08 -26.53 -14.93
CA CYS A 22 18.20 -25.74 -15.41
C CYS A 22 17.76 -24.55 -16.27
N TYR A 23 16.71 -24.72 -17.09
CA TYR A 23 16.15 -23.62 -17.87
C TYR A 23 15.44 -22.58 -16.98
N MET A 24 14.62 -23.02 -16.03
CA MET A 24 13.97 -22.14 -15.04
C MET A 24 14.99 -21.37 -14.20
N GLY A 25 16.06 -22.04 -13.74
CA GLY A 25 17.15 -21.41 -12.99
C GLY A 25 17.85 -20.31 -13.79
N ARG A 26 18.16 -20.57 -15.07
CA ARG A 26 18.74 -19.55 -15.96
C ARG A 26 17.79 -18.38 -16.20
N MET A 27 16.50 -18.64 -16.37
CA MET A 27 15.48 -17.59 -16.48
C MET A 27 15.42 -16.74 -15.20
N ALA A 28 15.38 -17.39 -14.04
CA ALA A 28 15.35 -16.71 -12.75
C ALA A 28 16.59 -15.80 -12.53
N THR A 29 17.79 -16.30 -12.82
CA THR A 29 19.03 -15.49 -12.73
C THR A 29 18.97 -14.27 -13.65
N ARG A 30 18.45 -14.40 -14.86
CA ARG A 30 18.29 -13.26 -15.79
C ARG A 30 17.24 -12.27 -15.34
N LEU A 31 16.13 -12.74 -14.77
CA LEU A 31 15.08 -11.86 -14.23
C LEU A 31 15.57 -11.13 -12.96
N ALA A 32 16.43 -11.76 -12.17
CA ALA A 32 17.00 -11.16 -10.95
C ALA A 32 17.92 -9.97 -11.21
N THR A 33 18.41 -9.78 -12.44
CA THR A 33 19.22 -8.61 -12.81
C THR A 33 18.39 -7.42 -13.27
N ILE A 34 17.07 -7.56 -13.38
CA ILE A 34 16.16 -6.51 -13.84
C ILE A 34 15.52 -5.85 -12.62
N ASP A 35 15.55 -4.52 -12.58
CA ASP A 35 14.78 -3.74 -11.61
C ASP A 35 13.42 -3.38 -12.22
N LEU A 36 12.34 -3.76 -11.54
CA LEU A 36 10.96 -3.49 -11.96
C LEU A 36 10.34 -2.46 -11.02
N ASN A 37 10.14 -1.25 -11.55
CA ASN A 37 9.55 -0.17 -10.77
C ASN A 37 8.15 0.22 -11.30
N VAL A 38 7.12 -0.17 -10.57
CA VAL A 38 5.74 0.28 -10.82
C VAL A 38 5.55 1.69 -10.26
N LYS A 39 5.07 2.63 -11.08
CA LYS A 39 4.79 4.00 -10.67
C LYS A 39 3.30 4.29 -10.76
N THR A 40 2.77 4.98 -9.75
CA THR A 40 1.46 5.63 -9.82
C THR A 40 1.55 6.79 -10.81
N ILE A 41 0.88 6.67 -11.96
CA ILE A 41 0.74 7.76 -12.92
C ILE A 41 -0.35 8.69 -12.41
N ARG A 42 -0.06 9.98 -12.32
CA ARG A 42 -1.00 11.01 -11.90
C ARG A 42 -1.21 12.03 -13.01
N ASP A 43 -2.43 12.53 -13.12
CA ASP A 43 -2.68 13.76 -13.84
C ASP A 43 -2.52 14.97 -12.92
N LYS A 44 -2.68 16.17 -13.49
CA LYS A 44 -2.48 17.42 -12.75
C LYS A 44 -3.45 17.58 -11.58
N SER A 45 -4.70 17.15 -11.72
CA SER A 45 -5.70 17.30 -10.65
C SER A 45 -5.41 16.34 -9.49
N GLN A 46 -4.95 15.12 -9.78
CA GLN A 46 -4.50 14.17 -8.76
C GLN A 46 -3.26 14.65 -8.02
N GLU A 47 -2.31 15.30 -8.71
CA GLU A 47 -1.15 15.91 -8.06
C GLU A 47 -1.56 17.06 -7.12
N ASP A 48 -2.46 17.94 -7.57
CA ASP A 48 -2.95 19.06 -6.76
C ASP A 48 -3.72 18.57 -5.53
N ALA A 49 -4.56 17.54 -5.69
CA ALA A 49 -5.25 16.87 -4.59
C ALA A 49 -4.26 16.26 -3.58
N LEU A 50 -3.22 15.57 -4.06
CA LEU A 50 -2.18 14.99 -3.21
C LEU A 50 -1.39 16.07 -2.45
N HIS A 51 -1.07 17.19 -3.11
CA HIS A 51 -0.45 18.34 -2.45
C HIS A 51 -1.33 18.90 -1.34
N GLN A 52 -2.63 19.06 -1.59
CA GLN A 52 -3.57 19.54 -0.58
C GLN A 52 -3.66 18.60 0.62
N VAL A 53 -3.74 17.28 0.39
CA VAL A 53 -3.73 16.29 1.47
C VAL A 53 -2.44 16.38 2.29
N ASN A 54 -1.29 16.50 1.64
CA ASN A 54 -0.01 16.64 2.35
C ASN A 54 0.05 17.90 3.21
N SER A 55 -0.41 19.04 2.70
CA SER A 55 -0.47 20.28 3.48
C SER A 55 -1.39 20.16 4.71
N LEU A 56 -2.53 19.47 4.59
CA LEU A 56 -3.41 19.21 5.72
C LEU A 56 -2.73 18.31 6.77
N ILE A 57 -2.03 17.26 6.36
CA ILE A 57 -1.27 16.41 7.29
C ILE A 57 -0.14 17.20 7.96
N ASP A 58 0.55 18.05 7.23
CA ASP A 58 1.64 18.87 7.78
C ASP A 58 1.11 19.86 8.84
N SER A 59 -0.12 20.35 8.71
CA SER A 59 -0.78 21.16 9.76
C SER A 59 -0.94 20.39 11.08
N VAL A 60 -1.23 19.08 11.02
CA VAL A 60 -1.32 18.19 12.19
C VAL A 60 0.05 17.96 12.83
N ILE A 61 1.12 17.91 12.02
CA ILE A 61 2.48 17.69 12.51
C ILE A 61 3.02 18.96 13.18
N THR A 62 2.75 20.12 12.58
CA THR A 62 3.31 21.42 12.99
C THR A 62 2.57 22.06 14.17
N THR A 63 1.31 21.70 14.41
CA THR A 63 0.56 22.28 15.54
C THR A 63 1.19 21.91 16.89
N LYS A 64 1.25 22.90 17.79
CA LYS A 64 1.73 22.71 19.16
C LYS A 64 0.67 22.08 20.07
N ASP A 65 -0.60 22.20 19.70
CA ASP A 65 -1.71 21.58 20.44
C ASP A 65 -1.81 20.09 20.09
N ARG A 66 -1.31 19.25 20.99
CA ARG A 66 -1.25 17.79 20.82
C ARG A 66 -2.64 17.15 20.85
N ILE A 67 -3.59 17.74 21.57
CA ILE A 67 -4.96 17.24 21.66
C ILE A 67 -5.66 17.52 20.32
N ALA A 68 -5.58 18.75 19.81
CA ALA A 68 -6.11 19.11 18.51
C ALA A 68 -5.45 18.30 17.37
N ALA A 69 -4.12 18.10 17.43
CA ALA A 69 -3.41 17.26 16.46
C ALA A 69 -4.00 15.84 16.41
N ARG A 70 -4.22 15.23 17.59
CA ARG A 70 -4.80 13.88 17.69
C ARG A 70 -6.23 13.85 17.15
N GLN A 71 -7.07 14.82 17.53
CA GLN A 71 -8.45 14.89 17.04
C GLN A 71 -8.51 15.03 15.51
N ASN A 72 -7.72 15.94 14.94
CA ASN A 72 -7.66 16.14 13.49
C ASN A 72 -7.15 14.90 12.77
N CYS A 73 -6.09 14.26 13.28
CA CYS A 73 -5.58 12.99 12.74
C CYS A 73 -6.66 11.89 12.76
N GLN A 74 -7.50 11.86 13.81
CA GLN A 74 -8.60 10.90 13.90
C GLN A 74 -9.69 11.19 12.86
N HIS A 75 -10.07 12.46 12.67
CA HIS A 75 -11.03 12.86 11.64
C HIS A 75 -10.52 12.49 10.23
N TYR A 76 -9.23 12.67 9.96
CA TYR A 76 -8.62 12.28 8.69
C TYR A 76 -8.62 10.75 8.50
N LEU A 77 -8.30 9.98 9.54
CA LEU A 77 -8.38 8.51 9.50
C LEU A 77 -9.81 8.00 9.24
N ASN A 78 -10.81 8.69 9.78
CA ASN A 78 -12.22 8.35 9.55
C ASN A 78 -12.59 8.51 8.06
N CYS A 79 -11.98 9.46 7.35
CA CYS A 79 -12.16 9.66 5.90
C CYS A 79 -11.55 8.52 5.06
N CYS A 80 -10.56 7.79 5.60
CA CYS A 80 -9.90 6.66 4.90
C CYS A 80 -10.61 5.31 5.10
N SER A 81 -11.82 5.30 5.66
CA SER A 81 -12.54 4.08 6.03
C SER A 81 -13.79 3.92 5.17
N ASP A 82 -13.93 2.77 4.51
CA ASP A 82 -15.13 2.42 3.75
C ASP A 82 -16.31 2.19 4.70
N GLY A 83 -17.12 3.24 4.93
CA GLY A 83 -18.56 3.13 5.19
C GLY A 83 -19.05 2.28 6.37
N GLY A 84 -18.27 2.12 7.45
CA GLY A 84 -18.79 1.49 8.68
C GLY A 84 -19.85 2.36 9.36
N SER A 85 -21.01 1.77 9.66
CA SER A 85 -22.31 2.29 10.13
C SER A 85 -22.37 3.06 11.47
N VAL A 86 -21.32 3.79 11.82
CA VAL A 86 -21.27 4.64 13.01
C VAL A 86 -21.04 6.08 12.56
N GLU A 87 -21.84 7.03 13.04
CA GLU A 87 -21.60 8.47 12.88
C GLU A 87 -20.18 8.82 13.33
N ARG A 88 -19.25 8.82 12.37
CA ARG A 88 -17.87 9.23 12.60
C ARG A 88 -17.72 10.65 12.08
N VAL A 89 -17.19 11.51 12.94
CA VAL A 89 -16.82 12.87 12.54
C VAL A 89 -15.69 12.77 11.50
N THR A 90 -15.96 13.29 10.32
CA THR A 90 -15.04 13.36 9.18
C THR A 90 -14.75 14.83 8.88
N ASP A 91 -13.56 15.08 8.32
CA ASP A 91 -13.22 16.41 7.80
C ASP A 91 -13.54 16.45 6.31
N LYS A 92 -14.51 17.29 5.91
CA LYS A 92 -14.99 17.35 4.53
C LYS A 92 -13.97 17.89 3.54
N ASN A 93 -13.08 18.77 3.98
CA ASN A 93 -12.01 19.29 3.13
C ASN A 93 -10.97 18.20 2.87
N PHE A 94 -10.59 17.47 3.91
CA PHE A 94 -9.69 16.33 3.78
C PHE A 94 -10.30 15.19 2.95
N GLU A 95 -11.57 14.85 3.20
CA GLU A 95 -12.30 13.81 2.46
C GLU A 95 -12.35 14.12 0.96
N THR A 96 -12.70 15.35 0.60
CA THR A 96 -12.76 15.79 -0.80
C THR A 96 -11.39 15.70 -1.48
N ALA A 97 -10.33 16.19 -0.82
CA ALA A 97 -8.98 16.12 -1.35
C ALA A 97 -8.48 14.66 -1.46
N LEU A 98 -8.77 13.82 -0.47
CA LEU A 98 -8.40 12.40 -0.46
C LEU A 98 -9.04 11.63 -1.61
N LEU A 99 -10.33 11.86 -1.89
CA LEU A 99 -11.04 11.22 -3.00
C LEU A 99 -10.48 11.64 -4.38
N GLY A 100 -9.87 12.83 -4.47
CA GLY A 100 -9.17 13.30 -5.66
C GLY A 100 -7.82 12.62 -5.90
N CYS A 101 -7.24 11.95 -4.91
CA CYS A 101 -5.96 11.25 -5.05
C CYS A 101 -6.10 9.90 -5.76
N ALA A 102 -5.00 9.40 -6.32
CA ALA A 102 -4.95 8.02 -6.83
C ALA A 102 -5.13 6.99 -5.69
N LEU A 103 -5.68 5.82 -6.01
CA LEU A 103 -5.98 4.78 -5.00
C LEU A 103 -4.74 4.32 -4.22
N ASP A 104 -3.57 4.27 -4.86
CA ASP A 104 -2.32 3.91 -4.17
C ASP A 104 -1.92 4.98 -3.15
N ASP A 105 -2.11 6.26 -3.48
CA ASP A 105 -1.88 7.37 -2.56
C ASP A 105 -2.83 7.30 -1.38
N GLN A 106 -4.13 7.06 -1.60
CA GLN A 106 -5.10 6.92 -0.52
C GLN A 106 -4.69 5.83 0.48
N LYS A 107 -4.17 4.69 -0.01
CA LYS A 107 -3.62 3.62 0.84
C LYS A 107 -2.38 4.07 1.61
N ASN A 108 -1.45 4.77 0.96
CA ASN A 108 -0.22 5.24 1.59
C ASN A 108 -0.49 6.35 2.62
N ILE A 109 -1.42 7.27 2.33
CA ILE A 109 -1.91 8.30 3.24
C ILE A 109 -2.53 7.67 4.48
N LYS A 110 -3.40 6.66 4.32
CA LYS A 110 -3.97 5.92 5.46
C LYS A 110 -2.89 5.33 6.36
N LYS A 111 -1.87 4.68 5.79
CA LYS A 111 -0.72 4.14 6.56
C LYS A 111 0.03 5.24 7.28
N ARG A 112 0.30 6.38 6.61
CA ARG A 112 0.97 7.55 7.20
C ARG A 112 0.19 8.09 8.39
N LEU A 113 -1.12 8.25 8.26
CA LEU A 113 -2.00 8.72 9.34
C LEU A 113 -2.06 7.73 10.51
N GLN A 114 -2.09 6.42 10.26
CA GLN A 114 -2.08 5.39 11.32
C GLN A 114 -0.77 5.45 12.14
N ALA A 115 0.37 5.60 11.46
CA ALA A 115 1.66 5.77 12.12
C ALA A 115 1.71 7.08 12.93
N LEU A 116 1.24 8.17 12.35
CA LEU A 116 1.16 9.48 13.03
C LEU A 116 0.27 9.41 14.28
N MET A 117 -0.92 8.81 14.17
CA MET A 117 -1.83 8.61 15.30
C MET A 117 -1.17 7.82 16.43
N THR A 118 -0.44 6.76 16.10
CA THR A 118 0.30 5.96 17.09
C THR A 118 1.33 6.81 17.83
N TYR A 119 2.04 7.69 17.12
CA TYR A 119 2.99 8.63 17.72
C TYR A 119 2.29 9.67 18.62
N LEU A 120 1.19 10.27 18.15
CA LEU A 120 0.42 11.26 18.92
C LEU A 120 -0.11 10.67 20.22
N ASN A 121 -0.63 9.44 20.19
CA ASN A 121 -1.12 8.74 21.37
C ASN A 121 -0.02 8.51 22.42
N LYS A 122 1.18 8.10 21.99
CA LYS A 122 2.33 7.93 22.91
C LYS A 122 2.73 9.23 23.60
N GLN A 123 2.68 10.35 22.87
CA GLN A 123 3.05 11.64 23.44
C GLN A 123 2.01 12.20 24.40
N ILE A 124 0.73 11.93 24.20
CA ILE A 124 -0.33 12.38 25.13
C ILE A 124 -0.26 11.59 26.43
N ILE A 125 0.00 10.28 26.37
CA ILE A 125 0.17 9.44 27.57
C ILE A 125 1.39 9.85 28.40
N ALA A 126 2.44 10.40 27.76
CA ALA A 126 3.65 10.85 28.46
C ALA A 126 3.51 12.20 29.20
N VAL A 127 2.32 12.82 29.16
CA VAL A 127 2.04 14.13 29.78
C VAL A 127 1.13 13.99 31.02
N GLU A 128 0.59 12.80 31.29
CA GLU A 128 -0.10 12.43 32.55
C GLU A 128 0.86 11.70 33.50
#